data_AF-A0A3B8Z3M9-F1
#
_entry.id   AF-A0A3B8Z3M9-F1
#
_cell.length_a   1.000
_cell.length_b   1.000
_cell.length_c   1.000
_cell.angle_alpha   90.00
_cell.angle_beta   90.00
_cell.angle_gamma   90.00
#
_symmetry.space_group_name_H-M   'P 1'
#
loop_
_entity.id
_entity.type
_entity.pdbx_description
1 polymer ?
#
loop_
_entity_poly.entity_id
_entity_poly.type
_entity_poly.pdbx_seq_one_letter_code
_entity_poly.pdbx_strand_id
1 'polypeptide(L)'
;GRDYHKLVRKRLQQLADKIGEAAGAFGYRAFVDSAPVLERALAEKSGMGWIGKNTMLINKNAGSWFFLGELFTDLPLPIDDRDSDHCGSCAACLDICPTQAFIGPKVLDATRCISYLTIELRGSIPEEFRKPMGNRIFGCDDCQLVCPWNKFTQISEETDFSPRHNLDDAKLIELFQWTEQEFFLKTSGSPIRRIGYECWLRNIAVALGNANTNEETITALKASLNHPSKLVREHVQWALEQHGQRTG
;
A
#
# COMPACT_ATOMS: atom_id res chain seq x y z
N GLY A 1 10.16 3.06 4.53
CA GLY A 1 11.42 3.78 4.25
C GLY A 1 11.31 4.71 3.08
N ARG A 2 12.36 4.77 2.25
CA ARG A 2 12.43 5.49 0.99
C ARG A 2 11.41 4.95 0.00
N ASP A 3 10.91 5.83 -0.83
CA ASP A 3 10.09 5.52 -1.99
C ASP A 3 10.82 4.60 -2.97
N TYR A 4 10.23 3.43 -3.21
CA TYR A 4 10.78 2.35 -4.04
C TYR A 4 10.98 2.77 -5.50
N HIS A 5 10.16 3.69 -6.01
CA HIS A 5 10.32 4.23 -7.37
C HIS A 5 11.73 4.71 -7.65
N LYS A 6 12.39 5.36 -6.66
CA LYS A 6 13.74 5.88 -6.81
C LYS A 6 14.79 4.77 -6.89
N LEU A 7 14.70 3.81 -5.98
CA LEU A 7 15.69 2.72 -5.90
C LEU A 7 15.55 1.78 -7.10
N VAL A 8 14.33 1.33 -7.40
CA VAL A 8 14.07 0.36 -8.47
C VAL A 8 14.42 0.98 -9.83
N ARG A 9 14.03 2.24 -10.10
CA ARG A 9 14.40 2.91 -11.36
C ARG A 9 15.91 3.06 -11.52
N LYS A 10 16.64 3.38 -10.43
CA LYS A 10 18.11 3.42 -10.46
C LYS A 10 18.71 2.06 -10.80
N ARG A 11 18.20 0.98 -10.21
CA ARG A 11 18.67 -0.39 -10.48
C ARG A 11 18.35 -0.83 -11.93
N LEU A 12 17.20 -0.47 -12.47
CA LEU A 12 16.85 -0.72 -13.88
C LEU A 12 17.79 0.03 -14.83
N GLN A 13 18.17 1.27 -14.51
CA GLN A 13 19.16 2.01 -15.28
C GLN A 13 20.52 1.31 -15.28
N GLN A 14 20.99 0.88 -14.11
CA GLN A 14 22.24 0.12 -13.99
C GLN A 14 22.21 -1.20 -14.77
N LEU A 15 21.04 -1.85 -14.85
CA LEU A 15 20.86 -3.03 -15.69
C LEU A 15 20.96 -2.68 -17.18
N ALA A 16 20.32 -1.59 -17.62
CA ALA A 16 20.40 -1.12 -18.99
C ALA A 16 21.84 -0.78 -19.41
N ASP A 17 22.59 -0.10 -18.53
CA ASP A 17 24.00 0.25 -18.77
C ASP A 17 24.85 -1.02 -18.97
N LYS A 18 24.66 -2.04 -18.11
CA LYS A 18 25.35 -3.35 -18.24
C LYS A 18 24.98 -4.10 -19.52
N ILE A 19 23.72 -4.05 -19.94
CA ILE A 19 23.29 -4.64 -21.21
C ILE A 19 23.98 -3.89 -22.36
N GLY A 20 24.08 -2.57 -22.29
CA GLY A 20 24.76 -1.75 -23.29
C GLY A 20 26.25 -2.05 -23.41
N GLU A 21 26.93 -2.31 -22.29
CA GLU A 21 28.34 -2.74 -22.28
C GLU A 21 28.54 -4.09 -22.98
N ALA A 22 27.56 -5.01 -22.87
CA ALA A 22 27.65 -6.35 -23.44
C ALA A 22 27.14 -6.46 -24.89
N ALA A 23 26.09 -5.73 -25.25
CA ALA A 23 25.38 -5.85 -26.53
C ALA A 23 25.56 -4.63 -27.47
N GLY A 24 26.23 -3.57 -27.00
CA GLY A 24 26.29 -2.29 -27.69
C GLY A 24 25.04 -1.43 -27.46
N ALA A 25 24.95 -0.31 -28.18
CA ALA A 25 23.81 0.60 -28.06
C ALA A 25 22.50 -0.09 -28.51
N PHE A 26 21.45 0.03 -27.69
CA PHE A 26 20.13 -0.55 -27.93
C PHE A 26 19.03 0.38 -27.40
N GLY A 27 17.81 0.22 -27.88
CA GLY A 27 16.66 0.99 -27.42
C GLY A 27 16.07 0.38 -26.15
N TYR A 28 15.90 1.19 -25.10
CA TYR A 28 15.22 0.73 -23.88
C TYR A 28 14.37 1.80 -23.21
N ARG A 29 13.46 1.34 -22.34
CA ARG A 29 12.71 2.21 -21.43
C ARG A 29 12.40 1.51 -20.11
N ALA A 30 12.76 2.15 -19.01
CA ALA A 30 12.52 1.65 -17.66
C ALA A 30 11.21 2.18 -17.07
N PHE A 31 10.42 1.31 -16.45
CA PHE A 31 9.19 1.65 -15.74
C PHE A 31 9.12 0.97 -14.37
N VAL A 32 8.37 1.61 -13.46
CA VAL A 32 8.08 1.17 -12.09
C VAL A 32 6.79 1.89 -11.67
N ASP A 33 5.66 1.18 -11.55
CA ASP A 33 4.31 1.59 -11.04
C ASP A 33 3.64 2.84 -11.68
N SER A 34 4.39 3.90 -11.95
CA SER A 34 3.89 5.21 -12.39
C SER A 34 3.53 5.33 -13.87
N ALA A 35 3.51 4.22 -14.62
CA ALA A 35 3.25 4.20 -16.06
C ALA A 35 2.04 3.32 -16.37
N PRO A 36 1.34 3.53 -17.50
CA PRO A 36 0.18 2.72 -17.90
C PRO A 36 0.63 1.34 -18.43
N VAL A 37 1.31 0.58 -17.58
CA VAL A 37 1.89 -0.73 -17.84
C VAL A 37 1.28 -1.69 -16.83
N LEU A 38 0.74 -2.82 -17.32
CA LEU A 38 0.23 -3.88 -16.45
C LEU A 38 1.39 -4.74 -15.92
N GLU A 39 2.19 -4.17 -15.01
CA GLU A 39 3.42 -4.73 -14.44
C GLU A 39 3.27 -6.20 -14.01
N ARG A 40 2.25 -6.52 -13.22
CA ARG A 40 2.00 -7.89 -12.72
C ARG A 40 1.72 -8.87 -13.85
N ALA A 41 0.99 -8.45 -14.89
CA ALA A 41 0.69 -9.30 -16.03
C ALA A 41 1.94 -9.54 -16.90
N LEU A 42 2.84 -8.56 -16.98
CA LEU A 42 4.13 -8.75 -17.65
C LEU A 42 5.06 -9.67 -16.85
N ALA A 43 5.09 -9.50 -15.53
CA ALA A 43 5.89 -10.34 -14.65
C ALA A 43 5.40 -11.81 -14.62
N GLU A 44 4.09 -12.06 -14.67
CA GLU A 44 3.54 -13.41 -14.87
C GLU A 44 3.97 -13.99 -16.22
N LYS A 45 3.94 -13.18 -17.29
CA LYS A 45 4.37 -13.60 -18.63
C LYS A 45 5.86 -13.91 -18.72
N SER A 46 6.70 -13.26 -17.91
CA SER A 46 8.15 -13.49 -17.86
C SER A 46 8.55 -14.57 -16.84
N GLY A 47 7.62 -15.42 -16.40
CA GLY A 47 7.93 -16.53 -15.50
C GLY A 47 8.34 -16.14 -14.08
N MET A 48 8.14 -14.89 -13.66
CA MET A 48 8.52 -14.45 -12.30
C MET A 48 7.61 -15.05 -11.21
N GLY A 49 6.49 -15.65 -11.60
CA GLY A 49 5.53 -16.27 -10.70
C GLY A 49 4.15 -16.36 -11.32
N TRP A 50 3.12 -16.50 -10.49
CA TRP A 50 1.72 -16.55 -10.91
C TRP A 50 0.90 -15.46 -10.22
N ILE A 51 -0.20 -15.03 -10.83
CA ILE A 51 -1.15 -14.13 -10.17
C ILE A 51 -2.01 -14.94 -9.18
N GLY A 52 -1.86 -14.66 -7.90
CA GLY A 52 -2.64 -15.27 -6.83
C GLY A 52 -4.10 -14.81 -6.81
N LYS A 53 -4.95 -15.53 -6.06
CA LYS A 53 -6.37 -15.15 -5.89
C LYS A 53 -6.55 -13.76 -5.27
N ASN A 54 -5.54 -13.26 -4.56
CA ASN A 54 -5.48 -11.90 -4.00
C ASN A 54 -4.98 -10.84 -4.98
N THR A 55 -4.84 -11.15 -6.28
CA THR A 55 -4.33 -10.30 -7.37
C THR A 55 -2.86 -9.88 -7.29
N MET A 56 -2.10 -10.40 -6.31
CA MET A 56 -0.65 -10.18 -6.24
C MET A 56 0.09 -11.16 -7.15
N LEU A 57 1.24 -10.74 -7.69
CA LEU A 57 2.21 -11.70 -8.21
C LEU A 57 2.84 -12.44 -7.03
N ILE A 58 2.88 -13.77 -7.11
CA ILE A 58 3.48 -14.62 -6.10
C ILE A 58 4.61 -15.40 -6.76
N ASN A 59 5.80 -15.30 -6.17
CA ASN A 59 6.97 -16.08 -6.53
C ASN A 59 7.13 -17.25 -5.55
N LYS A 60 7.47 -18.43 -6.06
CA LYS A 60 7.64 -19.65 -5.27
C LYS A 60 8.66 -19.53 -4.13
N ASN A 61 9.73 -18.75 -4.34
CA ASN A 61 10.85 -18.60 -3.42
C ASN A 61 10.83 -17.27 -2.66
N ALA A 62 10.15 -16.24 -3.19
CA ALA A 62 10.15 -14.90 -2.63
C ALA A 62 8.77 -14.43 -2.12
N GLY A 63 7.72 -15.25 -2.22
CA GLY A 63 6.36 -14.87 -1.81
C GLY A 63 5.82 -13.70 -2.65
N SER A 64 5.23 -12.69 -2.03
CA SER A 64 4.70 -11.48 -2.68
C SER A 64 5.35 -10.18 -2.18
N TRP A 65 6.33 -10.27 -1.27
CA TRP A 65 6.97 -9.12 -0.62
C TRP A 65 8.14 -8.56 -1.44
N PHE A 66 7.87 -8.12 -2.66
CA PHE A 66 8.86 -7.49 -3.53
C PHE A 66 8.23 -6.38 -4.38
N PHE A 67 9.07 -5.52 -4.93
CA PHE A 67 8.66 -4.51 -5.90
C PHE A 67 8.87 -5.04 -7.32
N LEU A 68 8.03 -4.58 -8.25
CA LEU A 68 8.18 -4.83 -9.68
C LEU A 68 8.85 -3.64 -10.37
N GLY A 69 9.47 -3.94 -11.50
CA GLY A 69 10.05 -2.95 -12.40
C GLY A 69 10.31 -3.59 -13.75
N GLU A 70 10.05 -2.84 -14.80
CA GLU A 70 10.13 -3.33 -16.18
C GLU A 70 11.22 -2.58 -16.94
N LEU A 71 12.03 -3.32 -17.70
CA LEU A 71 12.94 -2.77 -18.68
C LEU A 71 12.48 -3.23 -20.07
N PHE A 72 11.80 -2.35 -20.79
CA PHE A 72 11.45 -2.58 -22.19
C PHE A 72 12.71 -2.45 -23.03
N THR A 73 12.86 -3.32 -24.03
CA THR A 73 14.04 -3.38 -24.89
C THR A 73 13.63 -3.74 -26.33
N ASP A 74 14.40 -3.28 -27.31
CA ASP A 74 14.30 -3.71 -28.71
C ASP A 74 15.17 -4.95 -29.03
N LEU A 75 15.92 -5.43 -28.05
CA LEU A 75 16.73 -6.64 -28.19
C LEU A 75 15.83 -7.89 -28.38
N PRO A 76 16.17 -8.79 -29.32
CA PRO A 76 15.41 -10.01 -29.58
C PRO A 76 15.75 -11.10 -28.55
N LEU A 77 15.30 -10.91 -27.30
CA LEU A 77 15.52 -11.87 -26.22
C LEU A 77 14.61 -13.11 -26.37
N PRO A 78 15.06 -14.29 -25.91
CA PRO A 78 14.18 -15.45 -25.80
C PRO A 78 13.03 -15.16 -24.82
N ILE A 79 11.91 -15.82 -25.04
CA ILE A 79 10.71 -15.70 -24.20
C ILE A 79 10.79 -16.76 -23.10
N ASP A 80 10.59 -16.34 -21.86
CA ASP A 80 10.51 -17.26 -20.71
C ASP A 80 9.17 -18.01 -20.68
N ASP A 81 9.19 -19.21 -20.12
CA ASP A 81 7.99 -19.97 -19.82
C ASP A 81 7.27 -19.39 -18.61
N ARG A 82 5.93 -19.44 -18.62
CA ARG A 82 5.13 -19.01 -17.47
C ARG A 82 5.18 -20.05 -16.36
N ASP A 83 5.15 -19.58 -15.13
CA ASP A 83 4.96 -20.44 -13.97
C ASP A 83 3.51 -20.93 -13.87
N SER A 84 3.31 -22.04 -13.17
CA SER A 84 1.98 -22.61 -12.95
C SER A 84 1.27 -21.96 -11.75
N ASP A 85 -0.06 -21.96 -11.76
CA ASP A 85 -0.84 -21.47 -10.61
C ASP A 85 -0.70 -22.44 -9.42
N HIS A 86 -0.30 -21.90 -8.27
CA HIS A 86 -0.11 -22.67 -7.04
C HIS A 86 -1.05 -22.27 -5.89
N CYS A 87 -2.14 -21.56 -6.16
CA CYS A 87 -3.16 -21.27 -5.14
C CYS A 87 -4.01 -22.51 -4.79
N GLY A 88 -4.26 -23.40 -5.75
CA GLY A 88 -5.12 -24.58 -5.55
C GLY A 88 -6.50 -24.22 -4.97
N SER A 89 -6.95 -24.99 -3.98
CA SER A 89 -8.22 -24.76 -3.27
C SER A 89 -8.17 -23.65 -2.21
N CYS A 90 -7.00 -23.09 -1.89
CA CYS A 90 -6.85 -22.08 -0.84
C CYS A 90 -7.72 -20.84 -1.11
N ALA A 91 -8.42 -20.34 -0.09
CA ALA A 91 -9.23 -19.11 -0.15
C ALA A 91 -8.89 -18.09 0.95
N ALA A 92 -7.82 -18.33 1.74
CA ALA A 92 -7.52 -17.57 2.96
C ALA A 92 -7.51 -16.03 2.77
N CYS A 93 -6.95 -15.56 1.66
CA CYS A 93 -6.88 -14.12 1.34
C CYS A 93 -8.25 -13.50 1.01
N LEU A 94 -9.18 -14.28 0.46
CA LEU A 94 -10.55 -13.87 0.19
C LEU A 94 -11.32 -13.80 1.51
N ASP A 95 -11.19 -14.85 2.33
CA ASP A 95 -11.90 -15.00 3.60
C ASP A 95 -11.51 -13.92 4.61
N ILE A 96 -10.22 -13.56 4.71
CA ILE A 96 -9.76 -12.58 5.70
C ILE A 96 -10.05 -11.12 5.32
N CYS A 97 -10.34 -10.84 4.04
CA CYS A 97 -10.45 -9.47 3.54
C CYS A 97 -11.52 -8.68 4.32
N PRO A 98 -11.17 -7.65 5.12
CA PRO A 98 -12.12 -7.09 6.09
C PRO A 98 -13.34 -6.45 5.43
N THR A 99 -13.17 -5.89 4.23
CA THR A 99 -14.23 -5.22 3.46
C THR A 99 -14.85 -6.11 2.39
N GLN A 100 -14.41 -7.38 2.30
CA GLN A 100 -14.83 -8.31 1.23
C GLN A 100 -14.66 -7.65 -0.15
N ALA A 101 -13.47 -7.08 -0.39
CA ALA A 101 -13.15 -6.40 -1.64
C ALA A 101 -12.95 -7.37 -2.81
N PHE A 102 -12.67 -8.64 -2.53
CA PHE A 102 -12.61 -9.65 -3.57
C PHE A 102 -14.02 -10.18 -3.88
N ILE A 103 -14.56 -9.81 -5.05
CA ILE A 103 -15.85 -10.32 -5.54
C ILE A 103 -15.71 -11.68 -6.25
N GLY A 104 -14.49 -12.19 -6.33
CA GLY A 104 -14.13 -13.50 -6.84
C GLY A 104 -12.62 -13.73 -6.81
N PRO A 105 -12.14 -14.95 -7.04
CA PRO A 105 -10.70 -15.22 -7.14
C PRO A 105 -10.11 -14.39 -8.29
N LYS A 106 -9.05 -13.61 -7.99
CA LYS A 106 -8.39 -12.69 -8.92
C LYS A 106 -9.26 -11.52 -9.40
N VAL A 107 -10.41 -11.27 -8.76
CA VAL A 107 -11.30 -10.15 -9.09
C VAL A 107 -11.48 -9.26 -7.87
N LEU A 108 -10.80 -8.11 -7.88
CA LEU A 108 -10.81 -7.13 -6.81
C LEU A 108 -11.67 -5.93 -7.21
N ASP A 109 -12.67 -5.60 -6.39
CA ASP A 109 -13.30 -4.30 -6.40
C ASP A 109 -12.44 -3.31 -5.62
N ALA A 110 -11.69 -2.48 -6.36
CA ALA A 110 -10.79 -1.50 -5.77
C ALA A 110 -11.53 -0.50 -4.87
N THR A 111 -12.79 -0.16 -5.16
CA THR A 111 -13.54 0.83 -4.38
C THR A 111 -13.82 0.37 -2.94
N ARG A 112 -13.72 -0.93 -2.68
CA ARG A 112 -13.87 -1.57 -1.36
C ARG A 112 -12.52 -1.87 -0.71
N CYS A 113 -11.43 -1.86 -1.46
CA CYS A 113 -10.11 -2.25 -0.99
C CYS A 113 -9.53 -1.20 -0.02
N ILE A 114 -9.16 -1.60 1.20
CA ILE A 114 -8.60 -0.69 2.21
C ILE A 114 -7.34 0.03 1.67
N SER A 115 -6.52 -0.64 0.87
CA SER A 115 -5.36 -0.01 0.23
C SER A 115 -5.77 1.15 -0.67
N TYR A 116 -6.78 0.97 -1.52
CA TYR A 116 -7.33 2.05 -2.34
C TYR A 116 -7.98 3.15 -1.49
N LEU A 117 -8.79 2.78 -0.50
CA LEU A 117 -9.48 3.74 0.39
C LEU A 117 -8.49 4.65 1.13
N THR A 118 -7.34 4.11 1.56
CA THR A 118 -6.34 4.86 2.32
C THR A 118 -5.35 5.62 1.43
N ILE A 119 -5.05 5.13 0.22
CA ILE A 119 -3.98 5.66 -0.64
C ILE A 119 -4.50 6.48 -1.82
N GLU A 120 -5.59 6.07 -2.46
CA GLU A 120 -6.06 6.64 -3.73
C GLU A 120 -7.32 7.48 -3.59
N LEU A 121 -8.28 7.05 -2.77
CA LEU A 121 -9.49 7.81 -2.52
C LEU A 121 -9.11 9.16 -1.88
N ARG A 122 -9.48 10.26 -2.52
CA ARG A 122 -9.27 11.63 -2.00
C ARG A 122 -10.47 12.19 -1.24
N GLY A 123 -11.64 11.55 -1.38
CA GLY A 123 -12.90 11.96 -0.76
C GLY A 123 -13.19 11.28 0.59
N SER A 124 -14.47 11.26 0.96
CA SER A 124 -14.92 10.58 2.18
C SER A 124 -14.85 9.07 2.05
N ILE A 125 -14.34 8.40 3.09
CA ILE A 125 -14.39 6.94 3.20
C ILE A 125 -15.84 6.54 3.50
N PRO A 126 -16.48 5.69 2.69
CA PRO A 126 -17.83 5.21 2.97
C PRO A 126 -17.95 4.60 4.37
N GLU A 127 -19.00 4.96 5.10
CA GLU A 127 -19.16 4.59 6.52
C GLU A 127 -19.10 3.09 6.77
N GLU A 128 -19.64 2.28 5.84
CA GLU A 128 -19.61 0.81 5.91
C GLU A 128 -18.20 0.23 5.96
N PHE A 129 -17.18 0.95 5.45
CA PHE A 129 -15.79 0.50 5.45
C PHE A 129 -14.97 1.07 6.61
N ARG A 130 -15.45 2.11 7.30
CA ARG A 130 -14.68 2.75 8.38
C ARG A 130 -14.38 1.79 9.53
N LYS A 131 -15.35 0.97 9.98
CA LYS A 131 -15.10 -0.05 11.02
C LYS A 131 -14.17 -1.18 10.55
N PRO A 132 -14.43 -1.85 9.41
CA PRO A 132 -13.55 -2.92 8.92
C PRO A 132 -12.10 -2.50 8.66
N MET A 133 -11.84 -1.22 8.41
CA MET A 133 -10.47 -0.72 8.23
C MET A 133 -9.56 -0.95 9.44
N GLY A 134 -10.13 -1.02 10.66
CA GLY A 134 -9.36 -1.16 11.89
C GLY A 134 -8.42 0.04 12.07
N ASN A 135 -7.14 -0.22 12.31
CA ASN A 135 -6.10 0.80 12.51
C ASN A 135 -5.23 1.07 11.26
N ARG A 136 -5.65 0.63 10.07
CA ARG A 136 -4.88 0.80 8.83
C ARG A 136 -4.99 2.23 8.31
N ILE A 137 -3.89 2.98 8.37
CA ILE A 137 -3.85 4.39 7.97
C ILE A 137 -3.17 4.64 6.62
N PHE A 138 -2.46 3.66 6.07
CA PHE A 138 -1.84 3.71 4.74
C PHE A 138 -1.58 2.28 4.23
N GLY A 139 -2.35 1.84 3.25
CA GLY A 139 -2.26 0.49 2.71
C GLY A 139 -3.00 -0.56 3.54
N CYS A 140 -2.97 -1.80 3.07
CA CYS A 140 -3.50 -2.98 3.76
C CYS A 140 -2.77 -4.21 3.25
N ASP A 141 -2.31 -5.04 4.19
CA ASP A 141 -1.46 -6.19 3.90
C ASP A 141 -2.14 -7.53 4.20
N ASP A 142 -3.39 -7.53 4.69
CA ASP A 142 -4.05 -8.73 5.22
C ASP A 142 -4.08 -9.88 4.22
N CYS A 143 -4.38 -9.59 2.96
CA CYS A 143 -4.45 -10.60 1.89
C CYS A 143 -3.09 -11.21 1.54
N GLN A 144 -1.99 -10.54 1.88
CA GLN A 144 -0.63 -11.05 1.77
C GLN A 144 -0.20 -11.76 3.05
N LEU A 145 -0.48 -11.19 4.23
CA LEU A 145 -0.10 -11.74 5.53
C LEU A 145 -0.62 -13.18 5.73
N VAL A 146 -1.83 -13.48 5.26
CA VAL A 146 -2.39 -14.83 5.35
C VAL A 146 -1.99 -15.76 4.20
N CYS A 147 -1.26 -15.27 3.19
CA CYS A 147 -0.89 -16.06 2.03
C CYS A 147 0.17 -17.11 2.44
N PRO A 148 -0.07 -18.42 2.24
CA PRO A 148 0.86 -19.47 2.68
C PRO A 148 2.20 -19.45 1.92
N TRP A 149 2.27 -18.78 0.77
CA TRP A 149 3.49 -18.61 0.00
C TRP A 149 4.42 -17.54 0.58
N ASN A 150 3.93 -16.68 1.46
CA ASN A 150 4.78 -15.68 2.12
C ASN A 150 5.64 -16.26 3.25
N LYS A 151 5.46 -17.54 3.63
CA LYS A 151 6.39 -18.20 4.55
C LYS A 151 7.78 -18.43 3.96
N PHE A 152 7.92 -18.33 2.63
CA PHE A 152 9.20 -18.52 1.94
C PHE A 152 10.02 -17.23 1.82
N THR A 153 9.45 -16.08 2.19
CA THR A 153 10.12 -14.79 2.04
C THR A 153 11.29 -14.63 3.01
N GLN A 154 12.33 -13.96 2.56
CA GLN A 154 13.49 -13.61 3.39
C GLN A 154 13.46 -12.13 3.76
N ILE A 155 14.02 -11.80 4.93
CA ILE A 155 14.19 -10.39 5.32
C ILE A 155 15.22 -9.77 4.38
N SER A 156 14.86 -8.64 3.79
CA SER A 156 15.73 -7.90 2.86
C SER A 156 16.85 -7.20 3.62
N GLU A 157 18.07 -7.23 3.05
CA GLU A 157 19.21 -6.42 3.51
C GLU A 157 19.18 -4.98 2.97
N GLU A 158 18.21 -4.66 2.10
CA GLU A 158 18.04 -3.30 1.55
C GLU A 158 17.52 -2.32 2.61
N THR A 159 18.43 -1.54 3.18
CA THR A 159 18.15 -0.57 4.25
C THR A 159 17.39 0.67 3.78
N ASP A 160 17.34 0.95 2.46
CA ASP A 160 16.53 2.07 1.96
C ASP A 160 15.05 1.92 2.34
N PHE A 161 14.55 0.69 2.52
CA PHE A 161 13.16 0.43 2.86
C PHE A 161 12.86 0.41 4.35
N SER A 162 13.88 0.42 5.21
CA SER A 162 13.71 0.46 6.66
C SER A 162 12.80 1.61 7.10
N PRO A 163 11.97 1.40 8.14
CA PRO A 163 11.14 2.46 8.72
C PRO A 163 11.96 3.71 9.06
N ARG A 164 11.32 4.88 8.97
CA ARG A 164 11.91 6.18 9.29
C ARG A 164 10.98 6.91 10.23
N HIS A 165 11.53 7.77 11.08
CA HIS A 165 10.75 8.59 12.01
C HIS A 165 9.86 7.78 12.96
N ASN A 166 10.30 6.56 13.32
CA ASN A 166 9.58 5.64 14.20
C ASN A 166 8.15 5.29 13.74
N LEU A 167 7.88 5.38 12.43
CA LEU A 167 6.54 5.16 11.87
C LEU A 167 6.01 3.72 12.04
N ASP A 168 6.89 2.79 12.36
CA ASP A 168 6.60 1.39 12.67
C ASP A 168 6.14 1.13 14.12
N ASP A 169 6.35 2.09 15.02
CA ASP A 169 5.97 2.00 16.44
C ASP A 169 5.28 3.29 16.97
N ALA A 170 4.88 4.19 16.06
CA ALA A 170 4.25 5.45 16.44
C ALA A 170 2.80 5.26 16.91
N LYS A 171 2.42 6.00 17.95
CA LYS A 171 1.03 6.04 18.42
C LYS A 171 0.16 6.85 17.47
N LEU A 172 -1.05 6.37 17.17
CA LEU A 172 -2.00 7.07 16.30
C LEU A 172 -2.32 8.49 16.77
N ILE A 173 -2.40 8.72 18.09
CA ILE A 173 -2.67 10.05 18.66
C ILE A 173 -1.52 11.02 18.33
N GLU A 174 -0.27 10.58 18.49
CA GLU A 174 0.91 11.40 18.14
C GLU A 174 0.92 11.74 16.65
N LEU A 175 0.59 10.77 15.79
CA LEU A 175 0.49 10.98 14.34
C LEU A 175 -0.66 11.93 13.95
N PHE A 176 -1.77 11.89 14.69
CA PHE A 176 -2.93 12.76 14.48
C PHE A 176 -2.64 14.22 14.86
N GLN A 177 -1.74 14.43 15.81
CA GLN A 177 -1.34 15.75 16.30
C GLN A 177 -0.25 16.42 15.45
N TRP A 178 0.34 15.71 14.48
CA TRP A 178 1.30 16.32 13.56
C TRP A 178 0.66 17.50 12.85
N THR A 179 1.38 18.60 12.78
CA THR A 179 1.05 19.71 11.88
C THR A 179 1.27 19.31 10.41
N GLU A 180 0.69 20.08 9.49
CA GLU A 180 0.91 19.88 8.05
C GLU A 180 2.41 19.96 7.69
N GLN A 181 3.14 20.88 8.33
CA GLN A 181 4.58 21.07 8.15
C GLN A 181 5.35 19.83 8.61
N GLU A 182 5.01 19.28 9.77
CA GLU A 182 5.63 18.04 10.28
C GLU A 182 5.31 16.84 9.39
N PHE A 183 4.08 16.71 8.90
CA PHE A 183 3.71 15.66 7.96
C PHE A 183 4.60 15.71 6.71
N PHE A 184 4.73 16.88 6.07
CA PHE A 184 5.56 17.00 4.86
C PHE A 184 7.04 16.78 5.13
N LEU A 185 7.54 17.20 6.28
CA LEU A 185 8.92 16.98 6.69
C LEU A 185 9.20 15.49 6.92
N LYS A 186 8.41 14.83 7.78
CA LYS A 186 8.62 13.43 8.20
C LYS A 186 8.25 12.41 7.12
N THR A 187 7.41 12.77 6.15
CA THR A 187 7.08 11.87 5.03
C THR A 187 7.91 12.16 3.77
N SER A 188 8.86 13.09 3.82
CA SER A 188 9.70 13.43 2.66
C SER A 188 10.46 12.23 2.12
N GLY A 189 10.24 11.93 0.84
CA GLY A 189 10.85 10.79 0.17
C GLY A 189 10.29 9.43 0.59
N SER A 190 9.15 9.40 1.29
CA SER A 190 8.33 8.21 1.55
C SER A 190 7.09 8.22 0.64
N PRO A 191 6.57 7.04 0.22
CA PRO A 191 5.34 6.98 -0.56
C PRO A 191 4.13 7.52 0.21
N ILE A 192 4.17 7.55 1.55
CA ILE A 192 3.09 8.10 2.39
C ILE A 192 2.76 9.55 2.02
N ARG A 193 3.76 10.35 1.63
CA ARG A 193 3.59 11.76 1.30
C ARG A 193 2.53 12.01 0.22
N ARG A 194 2.31 11.03 -0.68
CA ARG A 194 1.40 11.16 -1.83
C ARG A 194 -0.07 11.36 -1.45
N ILE A 195 -0.48 10.88 -0.27
CA ILE A 195 -1.89 10.95 0.13
C ILE A 195 -2.28 12.37 0.55
N GLY A 196 -1.30 13.18 0.96
CA GLY A 196 -1.52 14.53 1.49
C GLY A 196 -2.00 14.54 2.94
N TYR A 197 -1.80 15.67 3.61
CA TYR A 197 -2.06 15.82 5.04
C TYR A 197 -3.55 15.65 5.40
N GLU A 198 -4.47 16.08 4.54
CA GLU A 198 -5.89 15.93 4.77
C GLU A 198 -6.33 14.45 4.81
N CYS A 199 -5.86 13.63 3.86
CA CYS A 199 -6.14 12.19 3.85
C CYS A 199 -5.43 11.46 4.99
N TRP A 200 -4.25 11.91 5.40
CA TRP A 200 -3.55 11.41 6.57
C TRP A 200 -4.42 11.54 7.83
N LEU A 201 -4.91 12.75 8.12
CA LEU A 201 -5.80 12.98 9.25
C LEU A 201 -7.12 12.21 9.12
N ARG A 202 -7.72 12.19 7.92
CA ARG A 202 -8.94 11.42 7.64
C ARG A 202 -8.78 9.94 8.02
N ASN A 203 -7.69 9.31 7.57
CA ASN A 203 -7.41 7.90 7.82
C ASN A 203 -7.18 7.63 9.32
N ILE A 204 -6.42 8.50 9.99
CA ILE A 204 -6.15 8.36 11.42
C ILE A 204 -7.42 8.59 12.25
N ALA A 205 -8.30 9.51 11.87
CA ALA A 205 -9.59 9.69 12.55
C ALA A 205 -10.42 8.40 12.51
N VAL A 206 -10.46 7.69 11.37
CA VAL A 206 -11.10 6.37 11.27
C VAL A 206 -10.45 5.37 12.24
N ALA A 207 -9.12 5.30 12.25
CA ALA A 207 -8.38 4.40 13.12
C ALA A 207 -8.61 4.70 14.62
N LEU A 208 -8.69 5.97 15.00
CA LEU A 208 -8.99 6.40 16.37
C LEU A 208 -10.43 6.05 16.75
N GLY A 209 -11.41 6.24 15.85
CA GLY A 209 -12.80 5.83 16.10
C GLY A 209 -12.98 4.32 16.28
N ASN A 210 -12.05 3.51 15.76
CA ASN A 210 -12.02 2.05 15.97
C ASN A 210 -11.24 1.64 17.23
N ALA A 211 -10.55 2.57 17.89
CA ALA A 211 -9.78 2.28 19.10
C ALA A 211 -10.67 2.13 20.33
N ASN A 212 -10.13 1.54 21.39
CA ASN A 212 -10.79 1.52 22.69
C ASN A 212 -11.00 2.95 23.21
N THR A 213 -12.21 3.22 23.70
CA THR A 213 -12.56 4.53 24.25
C THR A 213 -11.66 4.90 25.44
N ASN A 214 -10.99 6.05 25.32
CA ASN A 214 -10.21 6.65 26.39
C ASN A 214 -10.20 8.19 26.24
N GLU A 215 -9.87 8.90 27.33
CA GLU A 215 -9.92 10.37 27.38
C GLU A 215 -8.93 11.04 26.41
N GLU A 216 -7.75 10.44 26.21
CA GLU A 216 -6.70 10.98 25.35
C GLU A 216 -7.16 11.00 23.88
N THR A 217 -7.75 9.89 23.41
CA THR A 217 -8.32 9.78 22.06
C THR A 217 -9.46 10.79 21.85
N ILE A 218 -10.40 10.89 22.80
CA ILE A 218 -11.52 11.84 22.71
C ILE A 218 -10.99 13.28 22.67
N THR A 219 -9.99 13.61 23.50
CA THR A 219 -9.40 14.95 23.55
C THR A 219 -8.72 15.31 22.23
N ALA A 220 -7.93 14.39 21.67
CA ALA A 220 -7.27 14.59 20.39
C ALA A 220 -8.28 14.80 19.26
N LEU A 221 -9.35 13.99 19.20
CA LEU A 221 -10.42 14.15 18.21
C LEU A 221 -11.15 15.48 18.38
N LYS A 222 -11.52 15.88 19.60
CA LYS A 222 -12.20 17.15 19.89
C LYS A 222 -11.38 18.37 19.44
N ALA A 223 -10.06 18.32 19.56
CA ALA A 223 -9.17 19.39 19.10
C ALA A 223 -9.27 19.64 17.58
N SER A 224 -9.70 18.64 16.81
CA SER A 224 -9.86 18.71 15.35
C SER A 224 -11.30 18.93 14.87
N LEU A 225 -12.28 19.14 15.77
CA LEU A 225 -13.68 19.37 15.41
C LEU A 225 -13.88 20.60 14.49
N ASN A 226 -13.06 21.64 14.68
CA ASN A 226 -13.11 22.87 13.90
C ASN A 226 -12.04 22.94 12.80
N HIS A 227 -11.44 21.81 12.43
CA HIS A 227 -10.43 21.76 11.36
C HIS A 227 -10.98 22.38 10.06
N PRO A 228 -10.22 23.17 9.28
CA PRO A 228 -10.75 23.87 8.10
C PRO A 228 -11.30 22.94 7.01
N SER A 229 -10.74 21.74 6.87
CA SER A 229 -11.26 20.72 5.94
C SER A 229 -12.58 20.10 6.43
N LYS A 230 -13.62 20.13 5.57
CA LYS A 230 -14.89 19.44 5.81
C LYS A 230 -14.71 17.92 5.91
N LEU A 231 -13.81 17.36 5.09
CA LEU A 231 -13.52 15.93 5.08
C LEU A 231 -12.99 15.45 6.43
N VAL A 232 -12.02 16.18 6.99
CA VAL A 232 -11.46 15.85 8.32
C VAL A 232 -12.52 15.97 9.39
N ARG A 233 -13.31 17.06 9.41
CA ARG A 233 -14.39 17.24 10.39
C ARG A 233 -15.39 16.09 10.36
N GLU A 234 -15.81 15.65 9.17
CA GLU A 234 -16.75 14.53 9.01
C GLU A 234 -16.22 13.23 9.63
N HIS A 235 -14.94 12.91 9.45
CA HIS A 235 -14.37 11.67 9.97
C HIS A 235 -14.07 11.76 11.47
N VAL A 236 -13.66 12.94 11.96
CA VAL A 236 -13.53 13.24 13.39
C VAL A 236 -14.88 13.10 14.10
N GLN A 237 -15.94 13.63 13.48
CA GLN A 237 -17.30 13.53 13.98
C GLN A 237 -17.74 12.07 14.14
N TRP A 238 -17.58 11.29 13.07
CA TRP A 238 -17.87 9.85 13.10
C TRP A 238 -17.06 9.11 14.18
N ALA A 239 -15.79 9.46 14.35
CA ALA A 239 -14.92 8.84 15.35
C ALA A 239 -15.39 9.15 16.77
N LEU A 240 -15.76 10.40 17.05
CA LEU A 240 -16.33 10.81 18.34
C LEU A 240 -17.63 10.09 18.68
N GLU A 241 -18.49 9.86 17.68
CA GLU A 241 -19.71 9.08 17.85
C GLU A 241 -19.42 7.62 18.24
N GLN A 242 -18.35 7.00 17.73
CA GLN A 242 -17.93 5.66 18.17
C GLN A 242 -17.54 5.63 19.65
N HIS A 243 -17.11 6.76 20.20
CA HIS A 243 -16.80 6.93 21.62
C HIS A 243 -17.98 7.47 22.45
N GLY A 244 -19.20 7.44 21.90
CA GLY A 244 -20.42 7.89 22.58
C GLY A 244 -20.53 9.41 22.75
N GLN A 245 -19.67 10.18 22.06
CA GLN A 245 -19.73 11.63 22.08
C GLN A 245 -20.71 12.09 20.99
N ARG A 246 -21.95 12.42 21.38
CA ARG A 246 -22.89 13.10 20.48
C ARG A 246 -22.42 14.53 20.28
N THR A 247 -22.13 14.88 19.04
CA THR A 247 -21.85 16.25 18.64
C THR A 247 -23.08 16.70 17.87
N GLY A 248 -23.74 17.74 18.37
CA GLY A 248 -24.99 18.26 17.81
C GLY A 248 -24.80 18.96 16.48
#